data_AF-A0A3P3TYW1-F1
#
_entry.id   AF-A0A3P3TYW1-F1
#
_cell.length_a   1.000
_cell.length_b   1.000
_cell.length_c   1.000
_cell.angle_alpha   90.00
_cell.angle_beta   90.00
_cell.angle_gamma   90.00
#
_symmetry.space_group_name_H-M   'P 1'
#
loop_
_entity.id
_entity.type
_entity.pdbx_description
1 polymer ?
#
loop_
_entity_poly.entity_id
_entity_poly.type
_entity_poly.pdbx_seq_one_letter_code
_entity_poly.pdbx_strand_id
1 'polypeptide(L)'
;MRFKVSLLGLLLFVSMVPAALAAENIQLDFNGKLAETSAKPVNKDGSVYVPIRVVEEIEGLTISSWDNATKSLTIAQSGTDAALTLKVGEKTAQKGSQTIGMSQPAQVINNRVMVPLRFVAEAFDADVAWNPDSKTVYVAKTTEQQKKSLHSGDLTAARLAALNLPRISSLPDLDFSGDSLGTWSIYFPEGEYKSFFSISNQVISYYRITDNAAQLIWEAALALDAKQSKESTFYAKGIFKEQGTRPEIKTNLVFYDISTHAGQAQYGRIHTDGTVEQLGTKEMNNLDELFPIEEENAGVSPLRLEGTSGVK
;
A
#
# COMPACT_ATOMS: atom_id res chain seq x y z
N MET A 1 68.84 3.01 -54.96
CA MET A 1 67.62 3.71 -54.48
C MET A 1 66.94 2.79 -53.48
N ARG A 2 67.08 3.04 -52.16
CA ARG A 2 66.47 2.21 -51.10
C ARG A 2 65.66 3.14 -50.19
N PHE A 3 64.33 3.00 -50.23
CA PHE A 3 63.38 3.85 -49.52
C PHE A 3 63.40 3.56 -48.01
N LYS A 4 63.47 4.62 -47.20
CA LYS A 4 63.19 4.59 -45.77
C LYS A 4 61.67 4.65 -45.60
N VAL A 5 61.06 3.64 -44.96
CA VAL A 5 59.66 3.72 -44.51
C VAL A 5 59.69 4.12 -43.04
N SER A 6 59.21 5.33 -42.75
CA SER A 6 59.04 5.87 -41.40
C SER A 6 57.65 5.47 -40.91
N LEU A 7 57.57 4.64 -39.86
CA LEU A 7 56.32 4.20 -39.26
C LEU A 7 55.86 5.26 -38.24
N LEU A 8 54.86 6.05 -38.62
CA LEU A 8 54.21 7.05 -37.75
C LEU A 8 53.21 6.32 -36.84
N GLY A 9 53.51 6.20 -35.55
CA GLY A 9 52.65 5.58 -34.55
C GLY A 9 51.44 6.48 -34.22
N LEU A 10 50.24 6.00 -34.53
CA LEU A 10 48.97 6.62 -34.18
C LEU A 10 48.63 6.32 -32.72
N LEU A 11 48.70 7.32 -31.84
CA LEU A 11 48.22 7.22 -30.45
C LEU A 11 46.68 7.27 -30.44
N LEU A 12 46.04 6.15 -30.12
CA LEU A 12 44.61 6.05 -29.85
C LEU A 12 44.32 6.55 -28.44
N PHE A 13 43.80 7.78 -28.33
CA PHE A 13 43.17 8.27 -27.10
C PHE A 13 41.82 7.57 -26.93
N VAL A 14 41.75 6.56 -26.06
CA VAL A 14 40.48 6.01 -25.59
C VAL A 14 39.91 6.98 -24.56
N SER A 15 39.04 7.89 -25.00
CA SER A 15 38.24 8.71 -24.10
C SER A 15 37.22 7.80 -23.41
N MET A 16 37.51 7.44 -22.15
CA MET A 16 36.57 6.77 -21.27
C MET A 16 35.51 7.81 -20.89
N VAL A 17 34.37 7.82 -21.59
CA VAL A 17 33.22 8.63 -21.20
C VAL A 17 32.75 8.10 -19.85
N PRO A 18 32.69 8.91 -18.78
CA PRO A 18 32.08 8.46 -17.54
C PRO A 18 30.63 8.10 -17.84
N ALA A 19 30.22 6.87 -17.54
CA ALA A 19 28.82 6.50 -17.58
C ALA A 19 28.07 7.47 -16.66
N ALA A 20 27.31 8.39 -17.24
CA ALA A 20 26.42 9.23 -16.47
C ALA A 20 25.44 8.30 -15.74
N LEU A 21 25.50 8.26 -14.42
CA LEU A 21 24.49 7.59 -13.62
C LEU A 21 23.16 8.23 -13.99
N ALA A 22 22.28 7.45 -14.63
CA ALA A 22 20.93 7.90 -14.94
C ALA A 22 20.26 8.31 -13.63
N ALA A 23 19.72 9.53 -13.58
CA ALA A 23 18.95 9.97 -12.43
C ALA A 23 17.75 9.03 -12.25
N GLU A 24 17.64 8.37 -11.09
CA GLU A 24 16.51 7.49 -10.78
C GLU A 24 15.20 8.28 -10.88
N ASN A 25 14.23 7.76 -11.63
CA ASN A 25 12.90 8.36 -11.74
C ASN A 25 12.02 7.86 -10.60
N ILE A 26 12.19 8.45 -9.42
CA ILE A 26 11.43 8.09 -8.22
C ILE A 26 10.03 8.67 -8.31
N GLN A 27 9.03 7.82 -8.17
CA GLN A 27 7.62 8.19 -8.09
C GLN A 27 7.17 8.25 -6.63
N LEU A 28 6.19 9.10 -6.34
CA LEU A 28 5.58 9.21 -5.02
C LEU A 28 4.08 9.01 -5.18
N ASP A 29 3.54 8.04 -4.47
CA ASP A 29 2.12 7.75 -4.38
C ASP A 29 1.64 8.08 -2.96
N PHE A 30 0.66 8.99 -2.85
CA PHE A 30 0.00 9.35 -1.60
C PHE A 30 -1.45 8.87 -1.67
N ASN A 31 -1.79 7.89 -0.83
CA ASN A 31 -3.14 7.33 -0.77
C ASN A 31 -3.70 6.84 -2.12
N GLY A 32 -2.87 6.27 -3.00
CA GLY A 32 -3.26 5.79 -4.34
C GLY A 32 -3.21 6.87 -5.43
N LYS A 33 -2.69 8.07 -5.12
CA LYS A 33 -2.56 9.19 -6.06
C LYS A 33 -1.10 9.55 -6.25
N LEU A 34 -0.63 9.52 -7.49
CA LEU A 34 0.69 10.02 -7.85
C LEU A 34 0.80 11.53 -7.62
N ALA A 35 1.82 11.96 -6.88
CA ALA A 35 2.10 13.36 -6.62
C ALA A 35 3.06 13.96 -7.66
N GLU A 36 2.74 15.17 -8.09
CA GLU A 36 3.67 16.01 -8.84
C GLU A 36 4.58 16.76 -7.88
N THR A 37 5.87 16.82 -8.20
CA THR A 37 6.86 17.46 -7.34
C THR A 37 7.54 18.62 -8.04
N SER A 38 7.68 19.75 -7.33
CA SER A 38 8.39 20.94 -7.85
C SER A 38 9.90 20.72 -8.07
N ALA A 39 10.44 19.63 -7.52
CA ALA A 39 11.77 19.13 -7.80
C ALA A 39 11.79 17.62 -7.58
N LYS A 40 12.59 16.93 -8.39
CA LYS A 40 12.68 15.47 -8.39
C LYS A 40 13.06 14.95 -6.99
N PRO A 41 12.40 13.90 -6.48
CA PRO A 41 12.88 13.18 -5.31
C PRO A 41 14.30 12.65 -5.55
N VAL A 42 15.06 12.49 -4.48
CA VAL A 42 16.45 12.01 -4.54
C VAL A 42 16.63 10.86 -3.58
N ASN A 43 17.04 9.70 -4.07
CA ASN A 43 17.52 8.63 -3.20
C ASN A 43 19.00 8.90 -2.84
N LYS A 44 19.28 9.08 -1.56
CA LYS A 44 20.62 9.30 -1.04
C LYS A 44 20.84 8.45 0.20
N ASP A 45 21.86 7.60 0.16
CA ASP A 45 22.24 6.70 1.25
C ASP A 45 21.06 5.83 1.75
N GLY A 46 20.22 5.37 0.81
CA GLY A 46 19.03 4.55 1.10
C GLY A 46 17.84 5.33 1.65
N SER A 47 17.90 6.66 1.71
CA SER A 47 16.79 7.52 2.12
C SER A 47 16.27 8.33 0.93
N VAL A 48 14.96 8.27 0.70
CA VAL A 48 14.30 9.13 -0.30
C VAL A 48 14.02 10.50 0.30
N TYR A 49 14.63 11.50 -0.31
CA TYR A 49 14.49 12.91 -0.01
C TYR A 49 13.47 13.56 -0.93
N VAL A 50 12.57 14.34 -0.34
CA VAL A 50 11.57 15.12 -1.10
C VAL A 50 11.64 16.60 -0.73
N PRO A 51 11.27 17.52 -1.63
CA PRO A 51 11.11 18.92 -1.27
C PRO A 51 10.10 19.07 -0.15
N ILE A 52 10.34 19.99 0.79
CA ILE A 52 9.50 20.12 2.00
C ILE A 52 7.99 20.18 1.70
N ARG A 53 7.55 20.85 0.63
CA ARG A 53 6.13 21.00 0.28
C ARG A 53 5.42 19.68 -0.03
N VAL A 54 6.17 18.66 -0.44
CA VAL A 54 5.60 17.33 -0.72
C VAL A 54 5.00 16.69 0.54
N VAL A 55 5.45 17.09 1.74
CA VAL A 55 4.88 16.54 2.99
C VAL A 55 3.42 16.95 3.21
N GLU A 56 2.93 17.99 2.52
CA GLU A 56 1.52 18.43 2.58
C GLU A 56 0.59 17.55 1.74
N GLU A 57 1.14 16.65 0.91
CA GLU A 57 0.36 15.60 0.23
C GLU A 57 -0.03 14.47 1.20
N ILE A 58 0.56 14.42 2.41
CA ILE A 58 0.20 13.46 3.45
C ILE A 58 -1.04 13.96 4.18
N GLU A 59 -2.07 13.09 4.30
CA GLU A 59 -3.38 13.43 4.86
C GLU A 59 -3.29 14.20 6.18
N GLY A 60 -3.87 15.39 6.21
CA GLY A 60 -3.95 16.24 7.40
C GLY A 60 -2.67 16.99 7.77
N LEU A 61 -1.56 16.86 7.03
CA LEU A 61 -0.32 17.58 7.34
C LEU A 61 -0.24 18.93 6.63
N THR A 62 0.34 19.91 7.31
CA THR A 62 0.59 21.27 6.78
C THR A 62 1.95 21.78 7.23
N ILE A 63 2.61 22.59 6.41
CA ILE A 63 3.80 23.32 6.85
C ILE A 63 3.33 24.56 7.62
N SER A 64 3.53 24.57 8.94
CA SER A 64 3.08 25.67 9.79
C SER A 64 4.06 26.84 9.83
N SER A 65 5.37 26.57 9.77
CA SER A 65 6.37 27.64 9.74
C SER A 65 7.73 27.21 9.17
N TRP A 66 8.46 28.21 8.69
CA TRP A 66 9.87 28.13 8.33
C TRP A 66 10.63 29.30 8.95
N ASP A 67 11.63 29.00 9.78
CA ASP A 67 12.56 29.99 10.32
C ASP A 67 13.89 29.93 9.55
N ASN A 68 14.16 30.99 8.79
CA ASN A 68 15.36 31.08 7.96
C ASN A 68 16.65 31.35 8.75
N ALA A 69 16.57 31.91 9.97
CA ALA A 69 17.72 32.19 10.81
C ALA A 69 18.25 30.89 11.44
N THR A 70 17.33 30.07 11.95
CA THR A 70 17.68 28.78 12.57
C THR A 70 17.63 27.60 11.60
N LYS A 71 17.17 27.82 10.35
CA LYS A 71 16.89 26.77 9.36
C LYS A 71 15.97 25.68 9.90
N SER A 72 14.94 26.10 10.64
CA SER A 72 13.97 25.22 11.27
C SER A 72 12.67 25.17 10.47
N LEU A 73 12.17 23.97 10.23
CA LEU A 73 10.87 23.68 9.61
C LEU A 73 9.94 23.11 10.67
N THR A 74 8.72 23.63 10.77
CA THR A 74 7.67 23.03 11.59
C THR A 74 6.53 22.53 10.70
N ILE A 75 6.16 21.27 10.90
CA ILE A 75 5.06 20.58 10.24
C ILE A 75 4.00 20.31 11.32
N ALA A 76 2.73 20.58 11.05
CA ALA A 76 1.63 20.37 11.98
C ALA A 76 0.57 19.44 11.39
N GLN A 77 -0.07 18.66 12.26
CA GLN A 77 -1.24 17.86 11.90
C GLN A 77 -2.53 18.63 12.23
N SER A 78 -3.33 18.87 11.20
CA SER A 78 -4.60 19.59 11.27
C SER A 78 -5.56 18.97 12.29
N GLY A 79 -6.21 19.82 13.09
CA GLY A 79 -7.16 19.38 14.11
C GLY A 79 -6.53 18.76 15.37
N THR A 80 -5.20 18.82 15.52
CA THR A 80 -4.47 18.32 16.70
C THR A 80 -3.37 19.30 17.11
N ASP A 81 -2.81 19.12 18.31
CA ASP A 81 -1.61 19.85 18.77
C ASP A 81 -0.29 19.16 18.34
N ALA A 82 -0.37 18.10 17.52
CA ALA A 82 0.81 17.38 17.07
C ALA A 82 1.60 18.23 16.05
N ALA A 83 2.85 18.53 16.40
CA ALA A 83 3.78 19.25 15.54
C ALA A 83 5.17 18.62 15.59
N LEU A 84 5.82 18.56 14.42
CA LEU A 84 7.18 18.08 14.22
C LEU A 84 8.06 19.25 13.78
N THR A 85 9.08 19.57 14.56
CA THR A 85 10.09 20.58 14.23
C THR A 85 11.41 19.91 13.87
N LEU A 86 11.89 20.18 12.65
CA LEU A 86 13.15 19.67 12.13
C LEU A 86 14.10 20.84 11.88
N LYS A 87 15.40 20.65 12.14
CA LYS A 87 16.44 21.61 11.77
C LYS A 87 17.33 21.03 10.68
N VAL A 88 17.65 21.85 9.68
CA VAL A 88 18.54 21.44 8.60
C VAL A 88 19.91 21.09 9.16
N GLY A 89 20.41 19.90 8.83
CA GLY A 89 21.71 19.36 9.27
C GLY A 89 21.66 18.60 10.61
N GLU A 90 20.57 18.68 11.37
CA GLU A 90 20.44 17.95 12.64
C GLU A 90 19.81 16.57 12.45
N LYS A 91 20.33 15.57 13.17
CA LYS A 91 19.79 14.19 13.20
C LYS A 91 18.73 13.98 14.28
N THR A 92 18.15 15.05 14.78
CA THR A 92 17.11 15.02 15.80
C THR A 92 16.00 15.97 15.41
N ALA A 93 14.76 15.59 15.69
CA ALA A 93 13.58 16.44 15.55
C ALA A 93 12.82 16.49 16.88
N GLN A 94 11.99 17.51 17.06
CA GLN A 94 11.10 17.64 18.21
C GLN A 94 9.67 17.35 17.77
N LYS A 95 9.03 16.31 18.32
CA LYS A 95 7.60 16.02 18.17
C LYS A 95 6.89 16.40 19.48
N GLY A 96 6.27 17.57 19.51
CA GLY A 96 5.80 18.16 20.77
C GLY A 96 6.94 18.35 21.78
N SER A 97 6.85 17.72 22.95
CA SER A 97 7.90 17.73 23.98
C SER A 97 8.97 16.64 23.82
N GLN A 98 8.78 15.72 22.87
CA GLN A 98 9.65 14.56 22.68
C GLN A 98 10.72 14.83 21.62
N THR A 99 11.97 14.52 21.94
CA THR A 99 13.05 14.47 20.95
C THR A 99 13.11 13.09 20.31
N ILE A 100 13.02 13.03 18.99
CA ILE A 100 13.11 11.80 18.20
C ILE A 100 14.33 11.84 17.27
N GLY A 101 15.00 10.69 17.14
CA GLY A 101 16.19 10.55 16.29
C GLY A 101 15.85 10.32 14.83
N MET A 102 16.68 10.85 13.94
CA MET A 102 16.63 10.68 12.50
C MET A 102 17.85 9.89 12.02
N SER A 103 17.65 8.90 11.15
CA SER A 103 18.76 8.19 10.50
C SER A 103 19.60 9.15 9.65
N GLN A 104 18.92 10.03 8.92
CA GLN A 104 19.52 11.06 8.08
C GLN A 104 18.85 12.42 8.33
N PRO A 105 19.61 13.53 8.37
CA PRO A 105 19.06 14.85 8.64
C PRO A 105 18.30 15.41 7.44
N ALA A 106 17.43 16.41 7.67
CA ALA A 106 16.99 17.32 6.61
C ALA A 106 18.20 18.08 6.06
N GLN A 107 18.22 18.35 4.75
CA GLN A 107 19.41 18.91 4.11
C GLN A 107 19.06 19.75 2.88
N VAL A 108 19.95 20.67 2.51
CA VAL A 108 19.80 21.45 1.28
C VAL A 108 20.42 20.67 0.13
N ILE A 109 19.62 20.30 -0.87
CA ILE A 109 20.07 19.62 -2.09
C ILE A 109 19.57 20.44 -3.27
N ASN A 110 20.47 20.79 -4.20
CA ASN A 110 20.15 21.59 -5.38
C ASN A 110 19.36 22.88 -5.05
N ASN A 111 19.83 23.59 -4.01
CA ASN A 111 19.25 24.84 -3.51
C ASN A 111 17.81 24.74 -2.98
N ARG A 112 17.38 23.53 -2.58
CA ARG A 112 16.07 23.28 -1.96
C ARG A 112 16.24 22.54 -0.64
N VAL A 113 15.42 22.89 0.35
CA VAL A 113 15.33 22.10 1.58
C VAL A 113 14.63 20.79 1.25
N MET A 114 15.30 19.69 1.54
CA MET A 114 14.81 18.34 1.34
C MET A 114 14.74 17.61 2.67
N VAL A 115 13.70 16.83 2.85
CA VAL A 115 13.46 16.05 4.07
C VAL A 115 13.38 14.55 3.74
N PRO A 116 13.85 13.66 4.63
CA PRO A 116 13.62 12.23 4.46
C PRO A 116 12.11 11.95 4.58
N LEU A 117 11.47 11.53 3.49
CA LEU A 117 10.01 11.39 3.42
C LEU A 117 9.48 10.40 4.46
N ARG A 118 10.12 9.22 4.55
CA ARG A 118 9.75 8.16 5.49
C ARG A 118 9.73 8.65 6.94
N PHE A 119 10.76 9.39 7.36
CA PHE A 119 10.85 9.89 8.73
C PHE A 119 9.69 10.84 9.05
N VAL A 120 9.38 11.77 8.16
CA VAL A 120 8.26 12.71 8.38
C VAL A 120 6.93 11.97 8.39
N ALA A 121 6.70 11.06 7.44
CA ALA A 121 5.48 10.28 7.33
C ALA A 121 5.24 9.41 8.58
N GLU A 122 6.22 8.61 9.00
CA GLU A 122 6.12 7.75 10.18
C GLU A 122 6.02 8.57 11.49
N ALA A 123 6.65 9.75 11.55
CA ALA A 123 6.47 10.66 12.68
C ALA A 123 5.04 11.19 12.81
N PHE A 124 4.20 11.05 11.79
CA PHE A 124 2.76 11.32 11.85
C PHE A 124 1.92 10.05 11.61
N ASP A 125 2.41 8.88 12.01
CA ASP A 125 1.65 7.61 12.00
C ASP A 125 1.12 7.23 10.59
N ALA A 126 1.84 7.59 9.54
CA ALA A 126 1.59 7.12 8.18
C ALA A 126 2.43 5.87 7.87
N ASP A 127 1.88 4.97 7.07
CA ASP A 127 2.58 3.80 6.56
C ASP A 127 3.36 4.14 5.29
N VAL A 128 4.58 3.61 5.16
CA VAL A 128 5.46 3.87 4.02
C VAL A 128 6.03 2.58 3.45
N ALA A 129 5.86 2.38 2.15
CA ALA A 129 6.41 1.25 1.41
C ALA A 129 7.27 1.72 0.23
N TRP A 130 8.29 0.93 -0.13
CA TRP A 130 9.13 1.19 -1.29
C TRP A 130 9.06 0.01 -2.26
N ASN A 131 8.55 0.26 -3.46
CA ASN A 131 8.63 -0.72 -4.54
C ASN A 131 9.91 -0.46 -5.36
N PRO A 132 10.85 -1.41 -5.37
CA PRO A 132 12.14 -1.23 -6.01
C PRO A 132 12.11 -1.28 -7.53
N ASP A 133 11.07 -1.83 -8.16
CA ASP A 133 10.98 -2.02 -9.60
C ASP A 133 10.37 -0.79 -10.26
N SER A 134 9.18 -0.39 -9.79
CA SER A 134 8.53 0.84 -10.24
C SER A 134 9.19 2.11 -9.70
N LYS A 135 10.14 1.99 -8.78
CA LYS A 135 10.80 3.10 -8.06
C LYS A 135 9.77 4.00 -7.37
N THR A 136 8.74 3.40 -6.79
CA THR A 136 7.63 4.12 -6.15
C THR A 136 7.75 4.09 -4.64
N VAL A 137 7.72 5.26 -4.01
CA VAL A 137 7.45 5.38 -2.58
C VAL A 137 5.94 5.52 -2.40
N TYR A 138 5.31 4.56 -1.75
CA TYR A 138 3.92 4.66 -1.31
C TYR A 138 3.89 5.26 0.09
N VAL A 139 2.99 6.21 0.31
CA VAL A 139 2.68 6.79 1.60
C VAL A 139 1.18 6.70 1.81
N ALA A 140 0.78 6.02 2.88
CA ALA A 140 -0.62 5.83 3.23
C ALA A 140 -0.93 6.42 4.60
N LYS A 141 -1.92 7.30 4.67
CA LYS A 141 -2.44 7.88 5.91
C LYS A 141 -3.93 8.09 5.77
N THR A 142 -4.69 7.42 6.62
CA THR A 142 -6.15 7.53 6.65
C THR A 142 -6.60 8.64 7.58
N THR A 143 -7.80 9.15 7.30
CA THR A 143 -8.54 10.03 8.21
C THR A 143 -9.03 9.26 9.44
N GLU A 144 -9.31 9.98 10.52
CA GLU A 144 -9.91 9.38 11.73
C GLU A 144 -11.30 8.77 11.45
N GLN A 145 -12.03 9.27 10.46
CA GLN A 145 -13.31 8.68 10.06
C GLN A 145 -13.11 7.31 9.42
N GLN A 146 -12.13 7.17 8.52
CA GLN A 146 -11.81 5.88 7.90
C GLN A 146 -11.35 4.86 8.95
N LYS A 147 -10.53 5.27 9.92
CA LYS A 147 -10.12 4.41 11.04
C LYS A 147 -11.30 3.96 11.90
N LYS A 148 -12.24 4.86 12.19
CA LYS A 148 -13.48 4.51 12.90
C LYS A 148 -14.30 3.47 12.15
N SER A 149 -14.42 3.60 10.83
CA SER A 149 -15.11 2.60 10.00
C SER A 149 -14.40 1.24 10.04
N LEU A 150 -13.07 1.24 9.97
CA LEU A 150 -12.25 0.03 10.07
C LEU A 150 -12.39 -0.68 11.43
N HIS A 151 -12.50 0.08 12.52
CA HIS A 151 -12.66 -0.44 13.89
C HIS A 151 -14.10 -0.33 14.42
N SER A 152 -15.10 -0.34 13.52
CA SER A 152 -16.50 -0.08 13.88
C SER A 152 -17.15 -1.14 14.78
N GLY A 153 -16.55 -2.33 14.87
CA GLY A 153 -17.12 -3.50 15.56
C GLY A 153 -18.16 -4.25 14.73
N ASP A 154 -18.67 -3.64 13.65
CA ASP A 154 -19.44 -4.32 12.61
C ASP A 154 -18.46 -4.94 11.60
N LEU A 155 -18.50 -6.27 11.48
CA LEU A 155 -17.55 -7.01 10.63
C LEU A 155 -17.68 -6.64 9.15
N THR A 156 -18.91 -6.40 8.67
CA THR A 156 -19.14 -6.08 7.25
C THR A 156 -18.64 -4.69 6.93
N ALA A 157 -18.93 -3.71 7.79
CA ALA A 157 -18.44 -2.35 7.67
C ALA A 157 -16.91 -2.29 7.78
N ALA A 158 -16.31 -3.07 8.69
CA ALA A 158 -14.87 -3.17 8.83
C ALA A 158 -14.19 -3.78 7.59
N ARG A 159 -14.75 -4.84 7.01
CA ARG A 159 -14.28 -5.43 5.74
C ARG A 159 -14.40 -4.47 4.57
N LEU A 160 -15.52 -3.77 4.46
CA LEU A 160 -15.70 -2.74 3.43
C LEU A 160 -14.70 -1.59 3.60
N ALA A 161 -14.45 -1.15 4.84
CA ALA A 161 -13.42 -0.17 5.11
C ALA A 161 -12.02 -0.68 4.71
N ALA A 162 -11.69 -1.93 5.03
CA ALA A 162 -10.42 -2.56 4.66
C ALA A 162 -10.19 -2.63 3.15
N LEU A 163 -11.22 -2.94 2.35
CA LEU A 163 -11.11 -2.96 0.88
C LEU A 163 -10.88 -1.58 0.26
N ASN A 164 -11.30 -0.52 0.97
CA ASN A 164 -11.19 0.87 0.54
C ASN A 164 -9.93 1.58 1.06
N LEU A 165 -9.07 0.87 1.80
CA LEU A 165 -7.80 1.43 2.23
C LEU A 165 -6.85 1.64 1.04
N PRO A 166 -5.98 2.67 1.11
CA PRO A 166 -4.85 2.79 0.20
C PRO A 166 -4.05 1.49 0.10
N ARG A 167 -3.68 1.11 -1.13
CA ARG A 167 -2.82 -0.05 -1.38
C ARG A 167 -1.37 0.38 -1.36
N ILE A 168 -0.55 -0.33 -0.60
CA ILE A 168 0.90 -0.12 -0.56
C ILE A 168 1.63 -1.43 -0.81
N SER A 169 2.78 -1.37 -1.49
CA SER A 169 3.59 -2.57 -1.76
C SER A 169 5.08 -2.27 -1.63
N SER A 170 5.80 -3.26 -1.07
CA SER A 170 7.27 -3.34 -1.19
C SER A 170 7.71 -4.52 -2.06
N LEU A 171 6.75 -5.24 -2.64
CA LEU A 171 7.05 -6.31 -3.58
C LEU A 171 7.43 -5.70 -4.94
N PRO A 172 8.32 -6.38 -5.69
CA PRO A 172 8.49 -6.18 -7.12
C PRO A 172 7.14 -6.19 -7.86
N ASP A 173 7.09 -5.60 -9.05
CA ASP A 173 5.88 -5.73 -9.87
C ASP A 173 5.78 -7.16 -10.39
N LEU A 174 4.61 -7.79 -10.23
CA LEU A 174 4.40 -9.12 -10.78
C LEU A 174 4.44 -9.01 -12.31
N ASP A 175 5.51 -9.50 -12.93
CA ASP A 175 5.66 -9.55 -14.39
C ASP A 175 4.73 -10.62 -14.99
N PHE A 176 3.43 -10.31 -15.00
CA PHE A 176 2.36 -11.10 -15.57
C PHE A 176 1.13 -10.21 -15.77
N SER A 177 0.53 -10.29 -16.95
CA SER A 177 -0.78 -9.70 -17.24
C SER A 177 -1.72 -10.82 -17.65
N GLY A 178 -2.64 -11.21 -16.77
CA GLY A 178 -3.67 -12.17 -17.12
C GLY A 178 -4.81 -11.53 -17.92
N ASP A 179 -5.69 -12.38 -18.45
CA ASP A 179 -6.85 -11.91 -19.20
C ASP A 179 -7.87 -11.26 -18.25
N SER A 180 -8.48 -10.17 -18.70
CA SER A 180 -9.62 -9.59 -17.98
C SER A 180 -10.84 -10.48 -18.14
N LEU A 181 -11.20 -11.17 -17.07
CA LEU A 181 -12.33 -12.09 -17.03
C LEU A 181 -13.65 -11.41 -16.63
N GLY A 182 -13.62 -10.12 -16.28
CA GLY A 182 -14.80 -9.37 -15.82
C GLY A 182 -15.39 -9.88 -14.50
N THR A 183 -14.65 -10.71 -13.77
CA THR A 183 -15.00 -11.25 -12.47
C THR A 183 -13.95 -10.84 -11.45
N TRP A 184 -14.40 -10.44 -10.27
CA TRP A 184 -13.52 -10.12 -9.15
C TRP A 184 -14.00 -10.90 -7.93
N SER A 185 -13.09 -11.64 -7.32
CA SER A 185 -13.38 -12.39 -6.11
C SER A 185 -12.64 -11.81 -4.92
N ILE A 186 -13.32 -11.69 -3.79
CA ILE A 186 -12.77 -11.27 -2.51
C ILE A 186 -12.94 -12.37 -1.50
N TYR A 187 -11.91 -12.58 -0.67
CA TYR A 187 -11.91 -13.60 0.38
C TYR A 187 -11.39 -13.03 1.68
N PHE A 188 -12.07 -13.29 2.78
CA PHE A 188 -11.62 -12.95 4.13
C PHE A 188 -11.48 -14.21 4.96
N PRO A 189 -10.51 -14.30 5.89
CA PRO A 189 -10.62 -15.25 6.98
C PRO A 189 -11.95 -15.04 7.72
N GLU A 190 -12.64 -16.14 7.99
CA GLU A 190 -13.93 -16.14 8.67
C GLU A 190 -13.85 -15.41 10.01
N GLY A 191 -14.79 -14.49 10.24
CA GLY A 191 -14.83 -13.64 11.44
C GLY A 191 -13.80 -12.51 11.51
N GLU A 192 -12.98 -12.32 10.48
CA GLU A 192 -11.89 -11.33 10.49
C GLU A 192 -11.93 -10.35 9.32
N TYR A 193 -11.30 -9.18 9.52
CA TYR A 193 -11.10 -8.15 8.50
C TYR A 193 -9.63 -7.74 8.32
N LYS A 194 -8.71 -8.26 9.16
CA LYS A 194 -7.31 -7.80 9.23
C LYS A 194 -6.44 -8.30 8.07
N SER A 195 -6.98 -9.16 7.23
CA SER A 195 -6.36 -9.56 5.97
C SER A 195 -7.41 -10.04 4.99
N PHE A 196 -7.09 -10.00 3.71
CA PHE A 196 -7.97 -10.51 2.67
C PHE A 196 -7.16 -10.97 1.46
N PHE A 197 -7.76 -11.83 0.65
CA PHE A 197 -7.30 -12.14 -0.68
C PHE A 197 -8.23 -11.49 -1.70
N SER A 198 -7.67 -11.09 -2.84
CA SER A 198 -8.42 -10.74 -4.03
C SER A 198 -7.95 -11.57 -5.20
N ILE A 199 -8.87 -11.99 -6.07
CA ILE A 199 -8.55 -12.60 -7.34
C ILE A 199 -9.16 -11.77 -8.46
N SER A 200 -8.29 -11.22 -9.32
CA SER A 200 -8.70 -10.49 -10.52
C SER A 200 -7.63 -10.68 -11.60
N ASN A 201 -8.06 -10.75 -12.86
CA ASN A 201 -7.14 -10.90 -14.01
C ASN A 201 -6.11 -12.03 -13.84
N GLN A 202 -6.55 -13.18 -13.31
CA GLN A 202 -5.71 -14.36 -13.02
C GLN A 202 -4.58 -14.11 -12.00
N VAL A 203 -4.66 -13.04 -11.22
CA VAL A 203 -3.72 -12.75 -10.13
C VAL A 203 -4.45 -12.91 -8.81
N ILE A 204 -3.88 -13.72 -7.93
CA ILE A 204 -4.20 -13.71 -6.50
C ILE A 204 -3.31 -12.65 -5.85
N SER A 205 -3.90 -11.75 -5.08
CA SER A 205 -3.17 -10.83 -4.21
C SER A 205 -3.64 -11.02 -2.77
N TYR A 206 -2.71 -11.12 -1.82
CA TYR A 206 -2.97 -11.21 -0.40
C TYR A 206 -2.50 -9.95 0.31
N TYR A 207 -3.41 -9.34 1.06
CA TYR A 207 -3.18 -8.09 1.77
C TYR A 207 -3.28 -8.29 3.27
N ARG A 208 -2.40 -7.62 4.02
CA ARG A 208 -2.54 -7.41 5.46
C ARG A 208 -2.99 -5.97 5.71
N ILE A 209 -3.89 -5.79 6.65
CA ILE A 209 -4.46 -4.50 6.99
C ILE A 209 -3.70 -3.85 8.15
N THR A 210 -3.33 -2.59 7.97
CA THR A 210 -2.94 -1.65 9.02
C THR A 210 -4.05 -0.60 9.18
N ASP A 211 -3.88 0.33 10.12
CA ASP A 211 -4.85 1.43 10.29
C ASP A 211 -4.90 2.38 9.09
N ASN A 212 -3.84 2.41 8.26
CA ASN A 212 -3.75 3.31 7.11
C ASN A 212 -3.76 2.63 5.74
N ALA A 213 -3.53 1.33 5.65
CA ALA A 213 -3.28 0.69 4.36
C ALA A 213 -3.70 -0.78 4.29
N ALA A 214 -4.00 -1.22 3.07
CA ALA A 214 -3.92 -2.61 2.66
C ALA A 214 -2.52 -2.87 2.09
N GLN A 215 -1.63 -3.47 2.89
CA GLN A 215 -0.28 -3.79 2.49
C GLN A 215 -0.26 -5.10 1.72
N LEU A 216 0.23 -5.08 0.48
CA LEU A 216 0.44 -6.27 -0.33
C LEU A 216 1.59 -7.12 0.25
N ILE A 217 1.30 -8.37 0.59
CA ILE A 217 2.26 -9.29 1.22
C ILE A 217 2.64 -10.44 0.30
N TRP A 218 1.73 -10.87 -0.57
CA TRP A 218 1.97 -11.96 -1.51
C TRP A 218 1.10 -11.83 -2.74
N GLU A 219 1.65 -12.24 -3.89
CA GLU A 219 0.91 -12.35 -5.14
C GLU A 219 1.28 -13.62 -5.89
N ALA A 220 0.33 -14.13 -6.68
CA ALA A 220 0.54 -15.27 -7.55
C ALA A 220 -0.27 -15.18 -8.84
N ALA A 221 0.32 -15.62 -9.95
CA ALA A 221 -0.35 -15.77 -11.23
C ALA A 221 -0.93 -17.20 -11.37
N LEU A 222 -2.15 -17.28 -11.89
CA LEU A 222 -2.92 -18.50 -12.08
C LEU A 222 -2.99 -18.87 -13.57
N ALA A 223 -2.74 -20.13 -13.89
CA ALA A 223 -3.00 -20.67 -15.22
C ALA A 223 -4.51 -20.88 -15.46
N LEU A 224 -4.99 -20.56 -16.66
CA LEU A 224 -6.40 -20.76 -17.06
C LEU A 224 -6.78 -22.24 -17.26
N ASP A 225 -5.81 -23.10 -17.57
CA ASP A 225 -6.04 -24.42 -18.15
C ASP A 225 -5.59 -25.59 -17.27
N ALA A 226 -6.18 -25.71 -16.08
CA ALA A 226 -6.29 -27.00 -15.40
C ALA A 226 -7.72 -27.52 -15.61
N LYS A 227 -7.92 -28.47 -16.53
CA LYS A 227 -9.23 -29.11 -16.79
C LYS A 227 -9.96 -29.47 -15.49
N GLN A 228 -11.07 -28.79 -15.21
CA GLN A 228 -12.13 -29.17 -14.25
C GLN A 228 -11.69 -29.53 -12.81
N SER A 229 -10.93 -28.70 -12.10
CA SER A 229 -10.83 -28.90 -10.65
C SER A 229 -12.03 -28.28 -9.94
N LYS A 230 -12.81 -29.09 -9.22
CA LYS A 230 -13.82 -28.65 -8.24
C LYS A 230 -13.17 -28.14 -6.93
N GLU A 231 -11.85 -27.96 -6.91
CA GLU A 231 -11.07 -27.58 -5.74
C GLU A 231 -10.89 -26.05 -5.69
N SER A 232 -10.88 -25.50 -4.47
CA SER A 232 -10.72 -24.07 -4.22
C SER A 232 -9.42 -23.48 -4.79
N THR A 233 -9.53 -22.28 -5.38
CA THR A 233 -8.47 -21.52 -6.08
C THR A 233 -7.22 -21.25 -5.24
N PHE A 234 -7.30 -21.35 -3.91
CA PHE A 234 -6.18 -21.15 -2.98
C PHE A 234 -5.33 -22.41 -2.72
N TYR A 235 -5.90 -23.58 -3.01
CA TYR A 235 -5.32 -24.88 -2.65
C TYR A 235 -4.94 -25.73 -3.88
N ALA A 236 -5.25 -25.27 -5.09
CA ALA A 236 -5.13 -26.10 -6.29
C ALA A 236 -3.98 -25.72 -7.23
N LYS A 237 -3.44 -26.77 -7.86
CA LYS A 237 -2.47 -26.80 -8.96
C LYS A 237 -2.83 -25.75 -10.02
N GLY A 238 -1.94 -24.80 -10.29
CA GLY A 238 -2.19 -23.74 -11.29
C GLY A 238 -1.40 -22.45 -11.04
N ILE A 239 -0.91 -22.23 -9.82
CA ILE A 239 0.08 -21.18 -9.56
C ILE A 239 1.39 -21.55 -10.26
N PHE A 240 1.80 -20.72 -11.22
CA PHE A 240 3.05 -20.92 -11.98
C PHE A 240 4.09 -19.82 -11.74
N LYS A 241 3.68 -18.70 -11.11
CA LYS A 241 4.56 -17.60 -10.70
C LYS A 241 4.01 -16.99 -9.42
N GLU A 242 4.88 -16.69 -8.46
CA GLU A 242 4.51 -16.04 -7.21
C GLU A 242 5.64 -15.21 -6.64
N GLN A 243 5.29 -14.29 -5.74
CA GLN A 243 6.23 -13.41 -5.05
C GLN A 243 5.72 -13.01 -3.67
N GLY A 244 6.63 -12.64 -2.78
CA GLY A 244 6.29 -12.29 -1.39
C GLY A 244 6.16 -13.52 -0.49
N THR A 245 5.51 -13.34 0.67
CA THR A 245 5.37 -14.41 1.68
C THR A 245 3.96 -14.97 1.65
N ARG A 246 3.80 -16.15 1.06
CA ARG A 246 2.49 -16.83 1.00
C ARG A 246 1.93 -17.02 2.41
N PRO A 247 0.69 -16.59 2.69
CA PRO A 247 0.07 -16.79 4.00
C PRO A 247 -0.30 -18.26 4.23
N GLU A 248 -0.25 -18.68 5.49
CA GLU A 248 -0.88 -19.93 5.92
C GLU A 248 -2.37 -19.68 6.15
N ILE A 249 -3.24 -20.47 5.51
CA ILE A 249 -4.68 -20.41 5.72
C ILE A 249 -5.05 -21.43 6.81
N LYS A 250 -5.39 -20.94 8.00
CA LYS A 250 -5.67 -21.77 9.20
C LYS A 250 -7.14 -21.84 9.58
N THR A 251 -7.94 -20.97 8.99
CA THR A 251 -9.38 -20.86 9.24
C THR A 251 -10.10 -20.98 7.90
N ASN A 252 -11.41 -21.17 7.97
CA ASN A 252 -12.23 -21.08 6.77
C ASN A 252 -12.11 -19.67 6.19
N LEU A 253 -12.27 -19.57 4.87
CA LEU A 253 -12.43 -18.30 4.20
C LEU A 253 -13.90 -18.09 3.90
N VAL A 254 -14.36 -16.85 3.98
CA VAL A 254 -15.61 -16.45 3.32
C VAL A 254 -15.28 -15.75 2.02
N PHE A 255 -16.14 -15.92 1.02
CA PHE A 255 -15.91 -15.37 -0.31
C PHE A 255 -17.09 -14.56 -0.83
N TYR A 256 -16.76 -13.60 -1.68
CA TYR A 256 -17.68 -12.83 -2.52
C TYR A 256 -17.14 -12.90 -3.95
N ASP A 257 -17.82 -13.66 -4.81
CA ASP A 257 -17.52 -13.76 -6.25
C ASP A 257 -18.43 -12.80 -7.01
N ILE A 258 -17.86 -11.67 -7.43
CA ILE A 258 -18.58 -10.55 -8.03
C ILE A 258 -18.49 -10.65 -9.56
N SER A 259 -19.65 -10.74 -10.22
CA SER A 259 -19.77 -10.73 -11.67
C SER A 259 -20.29 -9.39 -12.17
N THR A 260 -19.42 -8.63 -12.83
CA THR A 260 -19.80 -7.33 -13.43
C THR A 260 -20.83 -7.48 -14.55
N HIS A 261 -20.81 -8.61 -15.26
CA HIS A 261 -21.76 -8.90 -16.35
C HIS A 261 -23.15 -9.25 -15.84
N ALA A 262 -23.23 -9.99 -14.72
CA ALA A 262 -24.50 -10.40 -14.14
C ALA A 262 -25.08 -9.35 -13.19
N GLY A 263 -24.27 -8.42 -12.68
CA GLY A 263 -24.70 -7.49 -11.64
C GLY A 263 -24.96 -8.17 -10.30
N GLN A 264 -24.35 -9.33 -10.06
CA GLN A 264 -24.61 -10.18 -8.90
C GLN A 264 -23.30 -10.61 -8.23
N ALA A 265 -23.38 -10.87 -6.92
CA ALA A 265 -22.36 -11.57 -6.15
C ALA A 265 -22.88 -12.94 -5.70
N GLN A 266 -22.10 -13.98 -5.94
CA GLN A 266 -22.22 -15.25 -5.22
C GLN A 266 -21.37 -15.18 -3.96
N TYR A 267 -21.83 -15.77 -2.87
CA TYR A 267 -21.09 -15.76 -1.61
C TYR A 267 -21.20 -17.09 -0.89
N GLY A 268 -20.22 -17.34 -0.04
CA GLY A 268 -20.18 -18.58 0.72
C GLY A 268 -18.91 -18.74 1.54
N ARG A 269 -18.61 -19.99 1.88
CA ARG A 269 -17.47 -20.39 2.70
C ARG A 269 -16.59 -21.39 1.94
N ILE A 270 -15.29 -21.27 2.14
CA ILE A 270 -14.28 -22.25 1.75
C ILE A 270 -13.71 -22.82 3.04
N HIS A 271 -13.91 -24.11 3.26
CA HIS A 271 -13.40 -24.81 4.43
C HIS A 271 -11.89 -25.05 4.31
N THR A 272 -11.24 -25.30 5.45
CA THR A 272 -9.78 -25.55 5.50
C THR A 272 -9.32 -26.79 4.71
N ASP A 273 -10.23 -27.72 4.40
CA ASP A 273 -9.97 -28.87 3.52
C ASP A 273 -10.14 -28.54 2.01
N GLY A 274 -10.44 -27.28 1.68
CA GLY A 274 -10.63 -26.79 0.33
C GLY A 274 -12.05 -26.98 -0.23
N THR A 275 -12.97 -27.57 0.55
CA THR A 275 -14.37 -27.70 0.13
C THR A 275 -15.08 -26.35 0.11
N VAL A 276 -15.96 -26.16 -0.88
CA VAL A 276 -16.69 -24.91 -1.08
C VAL A 276 -18.15 -25.11 -0.74
N GLU A 277 -18.68 -24.26 0.13
CA GLU A 277 -20.08 -24.18 0.54
C GLU A 277 -20.65 -22.84 0.03
N GLN A 278 -21.50 -22.89 -1.00
CA GLN A 278 -22.21 -21.70 -1.46
C GLN A 278 -23.40 -21.42 -0.53
N LEU A 279 -23.44 -20.22 0.06
CA LEU A 279 -24.51 -19.80 0.97
C LEU A 279 -25.62 -19.06 0.23
N GLY A 280 -25.29 -18.33 -0.84
CA GLY A 280 -26.31 -17.69 -1.66
C GLY A 280 -25.78 -16.84 -2.81
N THR A 281 -26.70 -16.05 -3.37
CA THR A 281 -26.44 -15.06 -4.40
C THR A 281 -27.22 -13.79 -4.06
N LYS A 282 -26.63 -12.62 -4.30
CA LYS A 282 -27.28 -11.31 -4.10
C LYS A 282 -27.05 -10.42 -5.32
N GLU A 283 -28.09 -9.69 -5.72
CA GLU A 283 -27.98 -8.57 -6.66
C GLU A 283 -27.10 -7.46 -6.06
N MET A 284 -26.24 -6.86 -6.87
CA MET A 284 -25.37 -5.76 -6.47
C MET A 284 -25.79 -4.48 -7.17
N ASN A 285 -26.04 -3.43 -6.39
CA ASN A 285 -26.37 -2.12 -6.95
C ASN A 285 -25.12 -1.35 -7.39
N ASN A 286 -23.97 -1.64 -6.77
CA ASN A 286 -22.65 -1.13 -7.12
C ASN A 286 -21.57 -2.13 -6.67
N LEU A 287 -20.35 -1.99 -7.19
CA LEU A 287 -19.21 -2.87 -6.87
C LEU A 287 -18.66 -2.67 -5.45
N ASP A 288 -19.12 -1.64 -4.74
CA ASP A 288 -18.67 -1.27 -3.40
C ASP A 288 -19.62 -1.78 -2.30
N GLU A 289 -20.64 -2.56 -2.66
CA GLU A 289 -21.62 -3.11 -1.72
C GLU A 289 -21.16 -4.48 -1.22
N LEU A 290 -20.39 -4.51 -0.13
CA LEU A 290 -20.32 -5.72 0.69
C LEU A 290 -21.56 -5.81 1.58
N PHE A 291 -22.12 -7.02 1.67
CA PHE A 291 -23.25 -7.33 2.53
C PHE A 291 -22.87 -8.40 3.57
N PRO A 292 -23.54 -8.41 4.73
CA PRO A 292 -23.23 -9.37 5.78
C PRO A 292 -23.50 -10.81 5.31
N ILE A 293 -22.66 -11.73 5.76
CA ILE A 293 -22.94 -13.16 5.77
C ILE A 293 -23.53 -13.47 7.14
N GLU A 294 -24.84 -13.75 7.21
CA GLU A 294 -25.59 -13.85 8.46
C GLU A 294 -25.03 -14.91 9.41
N GLU A 295 -24.47 -15.98 8.85
CA GLU A 295 -23.85 -17.09 9.55
C GLU A 295 -22.60 -16.67 10.35
N GLU A 296 -21.91 -15.60 9.94
CA GLU A 296 -20.77 -15.04 10.70
C GLU A 296 -21.24 -14.15 11.86
N ASN A 297 -22.46 -13.61 11.79
CA ASN A 297 -23.04 -12.75 12.82
C ASN A 297 -23.78 -13.56 13.90
N ALA A 298 -24.12 -14.82 13.65
CA ALA A 298 -24.88 -15.68 14.57
C ALA A 298 -24.15 -16.03 15.89
N GLY A 299 -22.87 -15.67 16.01
CA GLY A 299 -22.09 -15.76 17.27
C GLY A 299 -22.12 -14.50 18.13
N VAL A 300 -22.64 -13.38 17.62
CA VAL A 300 -22.80 -12.13 18.37
C VAL A 300 -24.27 -12.02 18.77
N SER A 301 -24.58 -12.45 19.99
CA SER A 301 -25.90 -12.23 20.60
C SER A 301 -26.29 -10.76 20.40
N PRO A 302 -27.43 -10.44 19.75
CA PRO A 302 -27.84 -9.05 19.62
C PRO A 302 -28.02 -8.50 21.03
N LEU A 303 -27.32 -7.41 21.35
CA LEU A 303 -27.51 -6.68 22.59
C LEU A 303 -28.99 -6.29 22.66
N ARG A 304 -29.72 -7.03 23.49
CA ARG A 304 -31.11 -6.73 23.82
C ARG A 304 -31.08 -5.40 24.56
N LEU A 305 -31.47 -4.33 23.90
CA LEU A 305 -31.82 -3.09 24.58
C LEU A 305 -33.01 -3.43 25.49
N GLU A 306 -32.76 -3.64 26.77
CA GLU A 306 -33.83 -3.70 27.76
C GLU A 306 -34.51 -2.35 27.76
N GLY A 307 -35.76 -2.35 27.28
CA GLY A 307 -36.60 -1.18 27.22
C GLY A 307 -36.81 -0.60 28.61
N THR A 308 -36.43 0.65 28.80
CA THR A 308 -36.98 1.49 29.85
C THR A 308 -38.45 1.76 29.51
N SER A 309 -39.33 0.93 30.05
CA SER A 309 -40.75 1.27 30.23
C SER A 309 -41.00 1.49 31.71
N GLY A 310 -41.41 2.70 32.08
CA GLY A 310 -41.72 3.03 33.46
C GLY A 310 -41.87 4.52 33.73
N VAL A 311 -42.80 5.17 33.04
CA VAL A 311 -43.45 6.38 33.56
C VAL A 311 -44.79 5.96 34.17
N LYS A 312 -44.91 6.15 35.48
CA LYS A 312 -46.12 6.63 36.15
C LYS A 312 -45.69 7.60 37.24
#